data_AF-A0A069DAD0-F1
#
_entry.id   AF-A0A069DAD0-F1
#
_cell.length_a   1.000
_cell.length_b   1.000
_cell.length_c   1.000
_cell.angle_alpha   90.00
_cell.angle_beta   90.00
_cell.angle_gamma   90.00
#
_symmetry.space_group_name_H-M   'P 1'
#
loop_
_entity.id
_entity.type
_entity.pdbx_description
1 polymer ?
#
loop_
_entity_poly.entity_id
_entity_poly.type
_entity_poly.pdbx_seq_one_letter_code
_entity_poly.pdbx_strand_id
1 'polypeptide(L)' 'MPRKYIGKVVEIVYLDRAGQVSQRNIEIHRIVNGRIYSTCLHTGAPRTFNEENVLAWRPVRAIITA' A
#
# COMPACT_ATOMS: atom_id res chain seq x y z
N MET A 1 2.33 -7.29 -5.98
CA MET A 1 0.99 -6.68 -5.86
C MET A 1 0.36 -6.46 -7.24
N PRO A 2 -0.90 -6.84 -7.48
CA PRO A 2 -1.53 -6.70 -8.79
C PRO A 2 -1.72 -5.25 -9.23
N ARG A 3 -1.33 -4.92 -10.47
CA ARG A 3 -1.47 -3.57 -11.06
C ARG A 3 -2.93 -3.05 -11.14
N LYS A 4 -3.93 -3.95 -11.06
CA LYS A 4 -5.37 -3.58 -10.99
C LYS A 4 -5.77 -2.73 -9.77
N TYR A 5 -4.87 -2.54 -8.82
CA TYR A 5 -5.06 -1.69 -7.64
C TYR A 5 -4.47 -0.28 -7.78
N ILE A 6 -3.87 0.07 -8.93
CA ILE A 6 -3.51 1.46 -9.24
C ILE A 6 -4.80 2.31 -9.22
N GLY A 7 -4.73 3.47 -8.56
CA GLY A 7 -5.87 4.37 -8.29
C GLY A 7 -6.79 3.89 -7.16
N LYS A 8 -6.42 2.85 -6.41
CA LYS A 8 -7.23 2.30 -5.32
C LYS A 8 -6.50 2.35 -3.99
N VAL A 9 -7.29 2.37 -2.91
CA VAL A 9 -6.81 2.20 -1.55
C VAL A 9 -6.73 0.70 -1.23
N VAL A 10 -5.58 0.30 -0.71
CA VAL A 10 -5.27 -1.08 -0.33
C VAL A 10 -4.60 -1.05 1.04
N GLU A 11 -5.02 -1.99 1.89
CA GLU A 11 -4.31 -2.29 3.12
C GLU A 11 -3.17 -3.25 2.79
N ILE A 12 -1.98 -2.96 3.29
CA ILE A 12 -0.78 -3.80 3.15
C ILE A 12 -0.24 -4.19 4.51
N VAL A 13 0.35 -5.39 4.57
CA VAL A 13 1.28 -5.81 5.62
C VAL A 13 2.69 -5.62 5.06
N TYR A 14 3.48 -4.75 5.66
CA TYR A 14 4.79 -4.34 5.15
C TYR A 14 5.91 -4.67 6.15
N LEU A 15 6.96 -5.34 5.66
CA LEU A 15 8.19 -5.60 6.39
C LEU A 15 9.21 -4.50 6.08
N ASP A 16 9.62 -3.73 7.08
CA ASP A 16 10.69 -2.76 6.90
C ASP A 16 12.08 -3.39 7.00
N ARG A 17 13.11 -2.58 6.75
CA ARG A 17 14.52 -3.03 6.77
C ARG A 17 15.04 -3.35 8.17
N ALA A 18 14.35 -2.90 9.22
CA ALA A 18 14.67 -3.24 10.60
C ALA A 18 13.96 -4.52 11.07
N GLY A 19 13.22 -5.20 10.18
CA GLY A 19 12.47 -6.41 10.49
C GLY A 19 11.11 -6.13 11.14
N GLN A 20 10.66 -4.86 11.19
CA GLN A 20 9.38 -4.52 11.81
C GLN A 20 8.24 -4.66 10.79
N VAL A 21 7.19 -5.35 11.22
CA VAL A 21 5.97 -5.52 10.44
C VAL A 21 4.99 -4.40 10.80
N SER A 22 4.43 -3.75 9.79
CA SER A 22 3.39 -2.72 9.96
C SER A 22 2.21 -2.95 9.03
N GLN A 23 1.01 -2.61 9.49
CA GLN A 23 -0.20 -2.56 8.66
C GLN A 23 -0.47 -1.12 8.21
N ARG A 24 -0.74 -0.90 6.92
CA ARG A 24 -0.91 0.45 6.35
C ARG A 24 -1.96 0.47 5.26
N ASN A 25 -2.81 1.50 5.29
CA ASN A 25 -3.64 1.85 4.15
C ASN A 25 -2.87 2.81 3.24
N ILE A 26 -2.73 2.42 1.97
CA ILE A 26 -2.03 3.21 0.96
C ILE A 26 -2.91 3.39 -0.27
N GLU A 27 -2.87 4.58 -0.87
CA GLU A 27 -3.41 4.82 -2.20
C GLU A 27 -2.30 4.61 -3.23
N ILE A 28 -2.49 3.70 -4.19
CA ILE A 28 -1.45 3.38 -5.18
C ILE A 28 -1.54 4.31 -6.37
N HIS A 29 -0.47 5.04 -6.66
CA HIS A 29 -0.36 5.90 -7.85
C HIS A 29 0.29 5.19 -9.02
N ARG A 30 1.35 4.42 -8.77
CA ARG A 30 2.11 3.71 -9.80
C ARG A 30 2.89 2.54 -9.21
N ILE A 31 3.05 1.48 -9.99
CA ILE A 31 3.97 0.38 -9.69
C ILE A 31 4.96 0.25 -10.85
N VAL A 32 6.24 0.49 -10.57
CA VAL A 32 7.32 0.42 -11.57
C VAL A 32 8.60 -0.08 -10.91
N ASN A 33 9.31 -1.00 -11.58
CA ASN A 33 10.59 -1.56 -11.12
C ASN A 33 10.57 -2.05 -9.66
N GLY A 34 9.53 -2.79 -9.27
CA GLY A 34 9.37 -3.33 -7.91
C GLY A 34 9.11 -2.27 -6.83
N ARG A 35 8.79 -1.02 -7.22
CA ARG A 35 8.44 0.07 -6.31
C ARG A 35 7.00 0.48 -6.46
N ILE A 36 6.34 0.65 -5.32
CA ILE A 36 4.96 1.13 -5.21
C ILE A 36 5.02 2.59 -4.77
N TYR A 37 4.70 3.49 -5.69
CA TYR A 37 4.55 4.93 -5.40
C TYR A 37 3.13 5.16 -4.91
N SER A 38 3.01 5.71 -3.70
CA SER A 38 1.72 5.78 -3.01
C SER A 38 1.59 6.99 -2.11
N THR A 39 0.38 7.28 -1.66
CA THR A 39 0.14 8.11 -0.47
C THR A 39 -0.13 7.18 0.71
N CYS A 40 0.62 7.34 1.80
CA CYS A 40 0.36 6.60 3.03
C CYS A 40 -0.74 7.33 3.83
N LEU A 41 -1.92 6.72 3.93
CA LEU A 41 -3.08 7.39 4.55
C LEU A 41 -2.95 7.56 6.07
N HIS A 42 -2.04 6.82 6.71
CA HIS A 42 -1.72 7.06 8.12
C HIS A 42 -1.04 8.42 8.36
N THR A 43 -0.27 8.92 7.40
CA THR A 43 0.48 10.19 7.51
C THR A 43 0.00 11.26 6.53
N GLY A 44 -0.89 10.92 5.60
CA GLY A 44 -1.32 11.80 4.49
C GLY A 44 -0.22 12.16 3.48
N ALA A 45 0.95 11.52 3.57
CA ALA A 45 2.15 11.92 2.84
C ALA A 45 2.55 10.91 1.76
N PRO A 46 3.20 11.35 0.67
CA PRO A 46 3.79 10.46 -0.32
C PRO A 46 4.79 9.49 0.31
N ARG A 47 4.72 8.22 -0.05
CA ARG A 47 5.64 7.18 0.39
C ARG A 47 5.83 6.13 -0.70
N THR A 48 7.07 5.69 -0.85
CA THR A 48 7.43 4.59 -1.74
C THR A 48 7.67 3.33 -0.91
N PHE A 49 7.09 2.22 -1.35
CA PHE A 49 7.28 0.89 -0.75
C PHE A 49 7.95 -0.06 -1.73
N ASN A 50 8.78 -0.96 -1.21
CA ASN A 50 9.32 -2.07 -2.01
C ASN A 50 8.27 -3.16 -2.13
N GLU A 51 7.99 -3.61 -3.35
CA GLU A 51 6.97 -4.64 -3.63
C GLU A 51 7.32 -5.99 -3.00
N GLU A 52 8.61 -6.35 -3.00
CA GLU A 52 9.17 -7.55 -2.36
C GLU A 52 8.94 -7.58 -0.83
N ASN A 53 8.75 -6.43 -0.20
CA ASN A 53 8.56 -6.29 1.24
C ASN A 53 7.08 -6.29 1.65
N VAL A 54 6.16 -6.42 0.69
CA VAL A 54 4.73 -6.55 0.96
C VAL A 54 4.41 -8.02 1.22
N LEU A 55 4.16 -8.37 2.48
CA LEU A 55 3.88 -9.75 2.90
C LEU A 55 2.45 -10.19 2.56
N ALA A 56 1.50 -9.26 2.63
CA ALA A 56 0.10 -9.48 2.29
C ALA A 56 -0.58 -8.16 1.91
N TRP A 57 -1.68 -8.23 1.17
CA TRP A 57 -2.50 -7.06 0.86
C TRP A 57 -3.97 -7.41 0.62
N ARG A 58 -4.86 -6.44 0.85
CA ARG A 58 -6.27 -6.52 0.46
C ARG A 58 -6.80 -5.16 0.01
N PRO A 59 -7.75 -5.10 -0.95
CA PRO A 59 -8.48 -3.86 -1.23
C PRO A 59 -9.26 -3.42 0.01
N VAL A 60 -9.19 -2.13 0.34
CA VAL A 60 -10.08 -1.56 1.34
C VAL A 60 -11.47 -1.48 0.71
N ARG A 61 -12.46 -2.14 1.31
CA ARG A 61 -13.85 -1.97 0.89
C ARG A 61 -14.27 -0.54 1.26
N ALA A 62 -14.84 0.18 0.29
CA ALA A 62 -15.55 1.41 0.61
C ALA A 62 -16.67 1.04 1.61
N ILE A 63 -16.65 1.64 2.79
CA ILE A 63 -17.84 1.65 3.63
C ILE A 63 -18.80 2.60 2.92
N ILE A 64 -19.82 2.05 2.27
CA ILE A 64 -20.97 2.84 1.83
C ILE A 64 -21.71 3.17 3.13
N THR A 65 -21.50 4.37 3.66
CA THR A 65 -22.42 4.91 4.66
C THR A 65 -23.70 5.25 3.91
N ALA A 66 -24.74 4.45 4.13
CA ALA A 66 -26.09 4.71 3.65
C ALA A 66 -26.71 5.91 4.39
#